data_AF-J3EI36-F1
#
_entry.id   AF-J3EI36-F1
#
_cell.length_a   1.000
_cell.length_b   1.000
_cell.length_c   1.000
_cell.angle_alpha   90.00
_cell.angle_beta   90.00
_cell.angle_gamma   90.00
#
_symmetry.space_group_name_H-M   'P 1'
#
loop_
_entity.id
_entity.type
_entity.pdbx_description
1 polymer ?
#
loop_
_entity_poly.entity_id
_entity_poly.type
_entity_poly.pdbx_seq_one_letter_code
_entity_poly.pdbx_strand_id
1 'polypeptide(L)'
;MVTLSRLEEIRDLRTVWPHEALDFTPWLARDENMALLSDAIEIDMTVDEIESCVGDFNVDIFASETSTDRTIIIENQLEDTDHDHLGKLITYASGKSADVIVWLVKRAREEHRAAVEWLNNHTDENIGFFLCEIKLFRIGSSDPAVKFEVVERPNDWTKEVKKATSPDEGQQLRYDYWAAFQDYAFQDTRFSHSFRRRKPSKEYWMSFAIGSPQCHIEASQVHKRSELSVQLYIDQDKDLFRSLYAMRETIEAEAGLSFDWRELPNRKASRIVVHKNVSFDDRDRWSEHFDWMIDTMLAIKKTFPKYL
;
A
#
# COMPACT_ATOMS: atom_id res chain seq x y z
N MET A 1 -13.04 -15.49 -45.73
CA MET A 1 -11.89 -15.85 -44.90
C MET A 1 -11.36 -14.58 -44.27
N VAL A 2 -11.20 -14.55 -42.95
CA VAL A 2 -10.55 -13.41 -42.27
C VAL A 2 -9.04 -13.58 -42.46
N THR A 3 -8.37 -12.57 -42.99
CA THR A 3 -6.91 -12.55 -43.13
C THR A 3 -6.31 -12.14 -41.79
N LEU A 4 -5.37 -12.94 -41.28
CA LEU A 4 -4.65 -12.65 -40.03
C LEU A 4 -3.29 -12.03 -40.35
N SER A 5 -2.93 -10.97 -39.63
CA SER A 5 -1.60 -10.36 -39.69
C SER A 5 -0.61 -11.08 -38.78
N ARG A 6 0.69 -10.92 -39.05
CA ARG A 6 1.77 -11.47 -38.22
C ARG A 6 2.16 -10.49 -37.13
N LEU A 7 2.33 -10.99 -35.91
CA LEU A 7 2.95 -10.26 -34.81
C LEU A 7 4.48 -10.39 -34.92
N GLU A 8 5.18 -9.28 -34.89
CA GLU A 8 6.64 -9.21 -35.00
C GLU A 8 7.21 -8.60 -33.73
N GLU A 9 8.21 -9.25 -33.14
CA GLU A 9 8.92 -8.76 -31.96
C GLU A 9 10.10 -7.86 -32.37
N ILE A 10 10.15 -6.65 -31.83
CA ILE A 10 11.25 -5.70 -32.00
C ILE A 10 12.27 -5.97 -30.89
N ARG A 11 13.39 -6.60 -31.26
CA ARG A 11 14.42 -7.05 -30.29
C ARG A 11 15.30 -5.94 -29.73
N ASP A 12 15.42 -4.83 -30.43
CA ASP A 12 16.27 -3.71 -30.01
C ASP A 12 15.40 -2.58 -29.47
N LEU A 13 15.29 -2.49 -28.15
CA LEU A 13 14.49 -1.49 -27.45
C LEU A 13 14.96 -0.07 -27.77
N ARG A 14 16.25 0.11 -28.08
CA ARG A 14 16.83 1.41 -28.41
C ARG A 14 16.35 1.99 -29.74
N THR A 15 15.66 1.18 -30.56
CA THR A 15 14.98 1.68 -31.77
C THR A 15 13.74 2.51 -31.45
N VAL A 16 13.15 2.34 -30.26
CA VAL A 16 12.00 3.11 -29.77
C VAL A 16 12.44 4.10 -28.69
N TRP A 17 13.34 3.69 -27.79
CA TRP A 17 13.88 4.52 -26.72
C TRP A 17 15.41 4.59 -26.81
N PRO A 18 15.97 5.52 -27.61
CA PRO A 18 17.42 5.65 -27.79
C PRO A 18 18.21 5.76 -26.47
N HIS A 19 17.65 6.46 -25.48
CA HIS A 19 18.23 6.70 -24.16
C HIS A 19 17.23 6.32 -23.06
N GLU A 20 17.71 5.56 -22.07
CA GLU A 20 16.87 5.10 -20.96
C GLU A 20 16.31 6.25 -20.12
N ALA A 21 17.19 7.06 -19.53
CA ALA A 21 16.80 8.19 -18.67
C ALA A 21 16.03 9.31 -19.41
N LEU A 22 16.26 9.50 -20.72
CA LEU A 22 15.64 10.59 -21.48
C LEU A 22 14.38 10.18 -22.25
N ASP A 23 14.26 8.90 -22.62
CA ASP A 23 13.15 8.41 -23.43
C ASP A 23 12.29 7.40 -22.67
N PHE A 24 12.88 6.32 -22.12
CA PHE A 24 12.10 5.25 -21.49
C PHE A 24 11.55 5.65 -20.12
N THR A 25 12.39 6.15 -19.22
CA THR A 25 11.98 6.54 -17.86
C THR A 25 10.84 7.58 -17.88
N PRO A 26 10.91 8.68 -18.67
CA PRO A 26 9.81 9.66 -18.73
C PRO A 26 8.58 9.14 -19.48
N TRP A 27 8.75 8.19 -20.40
CA TRP A 27 7.62 7.52 -21.06
C TRP A 27 6.87 6.62 -20.07
N LEU A 28 7.60 5.77 -19.35
CA LEU A 28 7.05 4.84 -18.36
C LEU A 28 6.35 5.59 -17.22
N ALA A 29 6.91 6.71 -16.76
CA ALA A 29 6.38 7.51 -15.66
C ALA A 29 5.00 8.17 -15.92
N ARG A 30 4.46 8.11 -17.15
CA ARG A 30 3.10 8.60 -17.44
C ARG A 30 2.06 7.60 -16.94
N ASP A 31 0.98 8.11 -16.35
CA ASP A 31 -0.12 7.31 -15.78
C ASP A 31 -0.59 6.17 -16.70
N GLU A 32 -0.80 6.46 -17.99
CA GLU A 32 -1.28 5.47 -18.97
C GLU A 32 -0.29 4.33 -19.24
N ASN A 33 1.02 4.60 -19.15
CA ASN A 33 2.07 3.61 -19.41
C ASN A 33 2.43 2.86 -18.12
N MET A 34 2.43 3.55 -16.98
CA MET A 34 2.59 2.94 -15.67
C MET A 34 1.44 1.97 -15.35
N ALA A 35 0.24 2.24 -15.85
CA ALA A 35 -0.88 1.30 -15.76
C ALA A 35 -0.57 -0.05 -16.41
N LEU A 36 0.17 -0.08 -17.53
CA LEU A 36 0.57 -1.33 -18.19
C LEU A 36 1.49 -2.17 -17.29
N LEU A 37 2.38 -1.53 -16.53
CA LEU A 37 3.24 -2.22 -15.58
C LEU A 37 2.46 -2.66 -14.33
N SER A 38 1.60 -1.77 -13.81
CA SER A 38 0.71 -2.07 -12.68
C SER A 38 -0.14 -3.31 -12.94
N ASP A 39 -0.74 -3.40 -14.14
CA ASP A 39 -1.51 -4.55 -14.58
C ASP A 39 -0.66 -5.83 -14.66
N ALA A 40 0.58 -5.71 -15.13
CA ALA A 40 1.48 -6.87 -15.29
C ALA A 40 1.94 -7.45 -13.96
N ILE A 41 2.22 -6.60 -12.96
CA ILE A 41 2.69 -7.03 -11.64
C ILE A 41 1.58 -7.11 -10.59
N GLU A 42 0.34 -6.77 -10.96
CA GLU A 42 -0.86 -6.76 -10.12
C GLU A 42 -0.74 -5.84 -8.88
N ILE A 43 -0.07 -4.69 -9.04
CA ILE A 43 0.11 -3.67 -7.99
C ILE A 43 -0.25 -2.30 -8.54
N ASP A 44 -1.26 -1.66 -7.94
CA ASP A 44 -1.66 -0.29 -8.28
C ASP A 44 -0.63 0.71 -7.75
N MET A 45 0.19 1.30 -8.61
CA MET A 45 1.23 2.27 -8.20
C MET A 45 1.01 3.67 -8.74
N THR A 46 1.44 4.66 -7.96
CA THR A 46 1.51 6.08 -8.36
C THR A 46 2.98 6.52 -8.36
N VAL A 47 3.42 7.18 -9.42
CA VAL A 47 4.78 7.71 -9.52
C VAL A 47 4.91 8.96 -8.66
N ASP A 48 5.89 8.97 -7.76
CA ASP A 48 6.16 10.08 -6.87
C ASP A 48 7.29 10.96 -7.45
N GLU A 49 8.39 10.34 -7.87
CA GLU A 49 9.57 11.01 -8.42
C GLU A 49 10.24 10.16 -9.50
N ILE A 50 10.82 10.82 -10.51
CA ILE A 50 11.78 10.21 -11.45
C ILE A 50 13.19 10.67 -11.08
N GLU A 51 14.20 9.85 -11.34
CA GLU A 51 15.61 10.13 -11.01
C GLU A 51 15.77 10.53 -9.53
N SER A 52 15.15 9.76 -8.64
CA SER A 52 15.03 10.11 -7.23
C SER A 52 16.34 9.83 -6.47
N CYS A 53 16.83 10.83 -5.75
CA CYS A 53 18.16 10.80 -5.13
C CYS A 53 18.28 9.78 -3.99
N VAL A 54 19.37 9.01 -4.00
CA VAL A 54 19.80 8.04 -2.97
C VAL A 54 21.31 8.22 -2.73
N GLY A 55 21.66 9.16 -1.85
CA GLY A 55 23.05 9.54 -1.64
C GLY A 55 23.64 10.18 -2.89
N ASP A 56 24.68 9.56 -3.46
CA ASP A 56 25.34 10.01 -4.70
C ASP A 56 24.75 9.37 -5.98
N PHE A 57 23.72 8.53 -5.85
CA PHE A 57 23.08 7.80 -6.95
C PHE A 57 21.60 8.17 -7.06
N ASN A 58 20.96 7.82 -8.17
CA ASN A 58 19.53 8.02 -8.39
C ASN A 58 18.86 6.69 -8.73
N VAL A 59 17.68 6.47 -8.19
CA VAL A 59 16.77 5.43 -8.68
C VAL A 59 15.94 6.00 -9.82
N ASP A 60 15.72 5.23 -10.88
CA ASP A 60 15.04 5.73 -12.08
C ASP A 60 13.61 6.20 -11.78
N ILE A 61 12.84 5.40 -11.05
CA ILE A 61 11.49 5.77 -10.62
C ILE A 61 11.27 5.37 -9.16
N PHE A 62 10.80 6.35 -8.38
CA PHE A 62 10.28 6.18 -7.04
C PHE A 62 8.76 6.32 -7.07
N ALA A 63 8.06 5.36 -6.48
CA ALA A 63 6.61 5.26 -6.53
C ALA A 63 6.05 4.72 -5.21
N SER A 64 4.73 4.83 -5.05
CA SER A 64 4.02 4.31 -3.89
C SER A 64 2.83 3.45 -4.32
N GLU A 65 2.61 2.35 -3.60
CA GLU A 65 1.40 1.54 -3.78
C GLU A 65 0.19 2.31 -3.28
N THR A 66 -0.77 2.52 -4.17
CA THR A 66 -1.92 3.40 -3.94
C THR A 66 -2.83 2.94 -2.78
N SER A 67 -2.82 1.65 -2.45
CA SER A 67 -3.72 1.04 -1.45
C SER A 67 -3.14 0.98 -0.03
N THR A 68 -1.81 0.85 0.09
CA THR A 68 -1.13 0.60 1.37
C THR A 68 0.00 1.59 1.68
N ASP A 69 0.32 2.50 0.76
CA ASP A 69 1.48 3.39 0.80
C ASP A 69 2.82 2.62 0.95
N ARG A 70 2.88 1.36 0.47
CA ARG A 70 4.14 0.62 0.34
C ARG A 70 5.05 1.34 -0.63
N THR A 71 6.31 1.46 -0.25
CA THR A 71 7.31 2.15 -1.06
C THR A 71 7.79 1.25 -2.20
N ILE A 72 7.77 1.76 -3.42
CA ILE A 72 8.14 1.04 -4.64
C ILE A 72 9.33 1.74 -5.29
N ILE A 73 10.33 0.96 -5.68
CA ILE A 73 11.39 1.43 -6.58
C ILE A 73 11.35 0.65 -7.88
N ILE A 74 11.64 1.33 -8.98
CA ILE A 74 11.77 0.73 -10.30
C ILE A 74 13.12 1.13 -10.88
N GLU A 75 13.90 0.13 -11.27
CA GLU A 75 15.14 0.30 -12.04
C GLU A 75 14.91 -0.23 -13.45
N ASN A 76 15.25 0.59 -14.44
CA ASN A 76 15.13 0.28 -15.85
C ASN A 76 16.48 -0.17 -16.39
N GLN A 77 16.46 -1.09 -17.35
CA GLN A 77 17.63 -1.55 -18.07
C GLN A 77 17.24 -1.98 -19.49
N LEU A 78 17.54 -1.15 -20.50
CA LEU A 78 17.26 -1.47 -21.91
C LEU A 78 18.21 -2.55 -22.49
N GLU A 79 19.12 -3.08 -21.67
CA GLU A 79 20.03 -4.19 -21.93
C GLU A 79 19.59 -5.49 -21.23
N ASP A 80 20.34 -6.56 -21.48
CA ASP A 80 20.25 -7.76 -20.66
C ASP A 80 20.69 -7.46 -19.24
N THR A 81 20.06 -8.11 -18.26
CA THR A 81 20.47 -8.05 -16.84
C THR A 81 21.99 -8.19 -16.64
N ASP A 82 22.55 -7.40 -15.73
CA ASP A 82 23.93 -7.48 -15.27
C ASP A 82 24.07 -7.35 -13.74
N HIS A 83 25.28 -7.55 -13.24
CA HIS A 83 25.59 -7.47 -11.81
C HIS A 83 25.58 -6.03 -11.27
N ASP A 84 25.80 -5.03 -12.13
CA ASP A 84 25.82 -3.61 -11.72
C ASP A 84 24.43 -3.17 -11.29
N HIS A 85 23.44 -3.41 -12.15
CA HIS A 85 22.03 -3.07 -11.88
C HIS A 85 21.47 -3.91 -10.74
N LEU A 86 21.84 -5.19 -10.62
CA LEU A 86 21.45 -5.99 -9.46
C LEU A 86 21.99 -5.40 -8.13
N GLY A 87 23.24 -4.93 -8.12
CA GLY A 87 23.82 -4.26 -6.95
C GLY A 87 23.13 -2.92 -6.63
N LYS A 88 22.80 -2.14 -7.67
CA LYS A 88 22.03 -0.89 -7.55
C LYS A 88 20.65 -1.13 -6.93
N LEU A 89 19.89 -2.11 -7.42
CA LEU A 89 18.58 -2.46 -6.87
C LEU A 89 18.60 -2.65 -5.35
N ILE A 90 19.54 -3.44 -4.86
CA ILE A 90 19.67 -3.74 -3.42
C ILE A 90 20.05 -2.46 -2.64
N THR A 91 20.97 -1.68 -3.20
CA THR A 91 21.43 -0.41 -2.60
C THR A 91 20.30 0.61 -2.52
N TYR A 92 19.54 0.76 -3.60
CA TYR A 92 18.41 1.68 -3.69
C TYR A 92 17.26 1.24 -2.82
N ALA A 93 16.97 -0.07 -2.76
CA ALA A 93 15.95 -0.61 -1.87
C ALA A 93 16.25 -0.26 -0.41
N SER A 94 17.51 -0.44 0.01
CA SER A 94 17.94 -0.06 1.35
C SER A 94 17.88 1.45 1.57
N GLY A 95 18.32 2.26 0.60
CA GLY A 95 18.38 3.71 0.74
C GLY A 95 17.02 4.40 0.73
N LYS A 96 16.04 3.82 0.05
CA LYS A 96 14.65 4.31 -0.03
C LYS A 96 13.69 3.60 0.92
N SER A 97 14.15 2.62 1.70
CA SER A 97 13.29 1.75 2.52
C SER A 97 12.16 1.12 1.70
N ALA A 98 12.50 0.59 0.51
CA ALA A 98 11.52 0.06 -0.43
C ALA A 98 10.92 -1.27 0.05
N ASP A 99 9.60 -1.38 -0.05
CA ASP A 99 8.84 -2.61 0.19
C ASP A 99 8.73 -3.43 -1.11
N VAL A 100 8.66 -2.77 -2.28
CA VAL A 100 8.57 -3.43 -3.59
C VAL A 100 9.68 -2.93 -4.51
N ILE A 101 10.37 -3.86 -5.14
CA ILE A 101 11.50 -3.60 -6.02
C ILE A 101 11.17 -4.18 -7.39
N VAL A 102 11.16 -3.36 -8.43
CA VAL A 102 10.87 -3.79 -9.80
C VAL A 102 12.08 -3.55 -10.68
N TRP A 103 12.58 -4.60 -11.33
CA TRP A 103 13.65 -4.51 -12.32
C TRP A 103 13.11 -4.77 -13.71
N LEU A 104 13.12 -3.75 -14.57
CA LEU A 104 12.67 -3.84 -15.96
C LEU A 104 13.86 -4.03 -16.88
N VAL A 105 13.92 -5.14 -17.61
CA VAL A 105 15.07 -5.51 -18.44
C VAL A 105 14.67 -5.85 -19.86
N LYS A 106 15.57 -5.75 -20.83
CA LYS A 106 15.33 -6.34 -22.17
C LYS A 106 15.25 -7.86 -22.11
N ARG A 107 16.17 -8.48 -21.35
CA ARG A 107 16.25 -9.93 -21.16
C ARG A 107 16.80 -10.27 -19.79
N ALA A 108 16.07 -11.11 -19.07
CA ALA A 108 16.51 -11.72 -17.83
C ALA A 108 17.46 -12.89 -18.14
N ARG A 109 18.70 -12.80 -17.68
CA ARG A 109 19.61 -13.95 -17.69
C ARG A 109 19.22 -14.89 -16.55
N GLU A 110 19.39 -16.19 -16.77
CA GLU A 110 18.95 -17.20 -15.80
C GLU A 110 19.64 -17.03 -14.44
N GLU A 111 20.91 -16.59 -14.41
CA GLU A 111 21.63 -16.36 -13.16
C GLU A 111 21.03 -15.22 -12.34
N HIS A 112 20.57 -14.15 -12.99
CA HIS A 112 19.94 -13.02 -12.32
C HIS A 112 18.49 -13.31 -11.94
N ARG A 113 17.75 -14.07 -12.76
CA ARG A 113 16.44 -14.61 -12.39
C ARG A 113 16.54 -15.44 -11.12
N ALA A 114 17.48 -16.39 -11.08
CA ALA A 114 17.73 -17.22 -9.90
C ALA A 114 18.18 -16.39 -8.68
N ALA A 115 18.95 -15.32 -8.88
CA ALA A 115 19.32 -14.40 -7.81
C ALA A 115 18.10 -13.65 -7.24
N VAL A 116 17.19 -13.17 -8.10
CA VAL A 116 15.94 -12.53 -7.68
C VAL A 116 15.02 -13.52 -6.95
N GLU A 117 14.90 -14.76 -7.44
CA GLU A 117 14.19 -15.83 -6.74
C GLU A 117 14.80 -16.09 -5.35
N TRP A 118 16.14 -16.17 -5.27
CA TRP A 118 16.84 -16.35 -4.02
C TRP A 118 16.56 -15.19 -3.05
N LEU A 119 16.57 -13.94 -3.52
CA LEU A 119 16.22 -12.76 -2.72
C LEU A 119 14.79 -12.88 -2.18
N ASN A 120 13.80 -13.14 -3.03
CA ASN A 120 12.41 -13.35 -2.59
C ASN A 120 12.28 -14.47 -1.56
N ASN A 121 13.07 -15.53 -1.70
CA ASN A 121 13.09 -16.66 -0.76
C ASN A 121 13.88 -16.37 0.52
N HIS A 122 14.63 -15.26 0.62
CA HIS A 122 15.49 -14.94 1.77
C HIS A 122 15.26 -13.55 2.39
N THR A 123 14.39 -12.71 1.84
CA THR A 123 13.92 -11.46 2.44
C THR A 123 12.67 -11.65 3.30
N ASP A 124 12.28 -10.64 4.10
CA ASP A 124 11.03 -10.72 4.87
C ASP A 124 9.77 -10.67 3.97
N GLU A 125 8.60 -10.84 4.58
CA GLU A 125 7.31 -10.85 3.87
C GLU A 125 6.95 -9.51 3.21
N ASN A 126 7.44 -8.40 3.76
CA ASN A 126 7.11 -7.04 3.31
C ASN A 126 7.90 -6.67 2.05
N ILE A 127 9.11 -7.22 1.90
CA ILE A 127 9.98 -6.98 0.75
C ILE A 127 9.64 -7.93 -0.41
N GLY A 128 9.38 -7.40 -1.60
CA GLY A 128 9.14 -8.19 -2.81
C GLY A 128 9.92 -7.70 -4.02
N PHE A 129 10.65 -8.60 -4.67
CA PHE A 129 11.34 -8.33 -5.92
C PHE A 129 10.57 -8.87 -7.12
N PHE A 130 10.42 -8.03 -8.14
CA PHE A 130 9.88 -8.36 -9.44
C PHE A 130 10.98 -8.19 -10.49
N LEU A 131 11.11 -9.18 -11.38
CA LEU A 131 11.95 -9.09 -12.57
C LEU A 131 11.04 -9.21 -13.78
N CYS A 132 10.98 -8.17 -14.60
CA CYS A 132 10.10 -8.12 -15.76
C CYS A 132 10.91 -7.88 -17.04
N GLU A 133 10.56 -8.59 -18.10
CA GLU A 133 11.09 -8.33 -19.43
C GLU A 133 10.21 -7.32 -20.19
N ILE A 134 10.85 -6.34 -20.82
CA ILE A 134 10.23 -5.38 -21.72
C ILE A 134 10.15 -6.00 -23.12
N LYS A 135 8.93 -6.25 -23.60
CA LYS A 135 8.68 -6.75 -24.96
C LYS A 135 8.09 -5.65 -25.82
N LEU A 136 8.61 -5.51 -27.03
CA LEU A 136 8.05 -4.64 -28.07
C LEU A 136 7.54 -5.48 -29.22
N PHE A 137 6.31 -5.21 -29.64
CA PHE A 137 5.67 -5.88 -30.76
C PHE A 137 5.14 -4.90 -31.80
N ARG A 138 4.99 -5.37 -33.03
CA ARG A 138 4.34 -4.62 -34.12
C ARG A 138 3.51 -5.57 -34.97
N ILE A 139 2.41 -5.07 -35.52
CA ILE A 139 1.61 -5.74 -36.55
C ILE A 139 1.65 -4.91 -37.82
N GLY A 140 2.29 -5.42 -38.88
CA GLY A 140 2.43 -4.70 -40.15
C GLY A 140 3.11 -3.34 -39.97
N SER A 141 2.43 -2.26 -40.33
CA SER A 141 2.94 -0.88 -40.22
C SER A 141 2.35 -0.09 -39.04
N SER A 142 1.84 -0.78 -38.01
CA SER A 142 1.37 -0.12 -36.78
C SER A 142 2.52 0.46 -35.96
N ASP A 143 2.18 1.36 -35.05
CA ASP A 143 3.11 1.82 -34.01
C ASP A 143 3.53 0.63 -33.11
N PRO A 144 4.76 0.64 -32.56
CA PRO A 144 5.19 -0.36 -31.60
C PRO A 144 4.26 -0.40 -30.37
N ALA A 145 3.91 -1.61 -29.95
CA ALA A 145 3.19 -1.88 -28.72
C ALA A 145 4.13 -2.51 -27.69
N VAL A 146 4.07 -2.03 -26.45
CA VAL A 146 4.84 -2.56 -25.31
C VAL A 146 4.03 -3.58 -24.53
N LYS A 147 4.71 -4.58 -23.98
CA LYS A 147 4.18 -5.52 -23.00
C LYS A 147 5.26 -5.82 -21.97
N PHE A 148 4.91 -5.81 -20.71
CA PHE A 148 5.78 -6.28 -19.63
C PHE A 148 5.46 -7.75 -19.33
N GLU A 149 6.48 -8.59 -19.30
CA GLU A 149 6.36 -10.01 -18.96
C GLU A 149 7.09 -10.27 -17.64
N VAL A 150 6.35 -10.65 -16.60
CA VAL A 150 6.92 -10.96 -15.29
C VAL A 150 7.62 -12.32 -15.36
N VAL A 151 8.94 -12.30 -15.21
CA VAL A 151 9.80 -13.49 -15.26
C VAL A 151 10.04 -14.07 -13.86
N GLU A 152 10.13 -13.20 -12.86
CA GLU A 152 10.22 -13.57 -11.45
C GLU A 152 9.36 -12.61 -10.61
N ARG A 153 8.69 -13.15 -9.59
CA ARG A 153 7.84 -12.39 -8.67
C ARG A 153 7.92 -12.98 -7.26
N PRO A 154 7.50 -12.24 -6.22
CA PRO A 154 7.49 -12.78 -4.87
C PRO A 154 6.62 -14.04 -4.79
N ASN A 155 7.17 -15.13 -4.25
CA ASN A 155 6.42 -16.36 -4.06
C ASN A 155 5.51 -16.27 -2.84
N ASP A 156 4.20 -16.28 -3.07
CA ASP A 156 3.19 -16.31 -2.01
C ASP A 156 3.40 -17.51 -1.07
N TRP A 157 3.75 -18.69 -1.60
CA TRP A 157 4.00 -19.89 -0.78
C TRP A 157 5.21 -19.74 0.16
N THR A 158 6.35 -19.23 -0.31
CA THR A 158 7.53 -19.04 0.55
C THR A 158 7.28 -17.93 1.58
N LYS A 159 6.54 -16.88 1.20
CA LYS A 159 6.12 -15.82 2.12
C LYS A 159 5.09 -16.31 3.13
N GLU A 160 4.16 -17.17 2.75
CA GLU A 160 3.20 -17.81 3.66
C GLU A 160 3.86 -18.80 4.62
N VAL A 161 4.85 -19.56 4.16
CA VAL A 161 5.66 -20.44 5.02
C VAL A 161 6.52 -19.60 5.98
N LYS A 162 7.12 -18.49 5.53
CA LYS A 162 7.81 -17.55 6.42
C LYS A 162 6.85 -16.88 7.41
N LYS A 163 5.64 -16.51 6.99
CA LYS A 163 4.55 -16.05 7.87
C LYS A 163 4.15 -17.10 8.91
N ALA A 164 4.42 -18.39 8.65
CA ALA A 164 4.21 -19.49 9.58
C ALA A 164 5.46 -19.83 10.44
N THR A 165 6.67 -19.46 10.02
CA THR A 165 7.94 -19.84 10.69
C THR A 165 8.75 -18.70 11.30
N SER A 166 8.50 -17.44 10.93
CA SER A 166 9.14 -16.26 11.52
C SER A 166 8.43 -15.89 12.82
N PRO A 167 9.15 -15.60 13.92
CA PRO A 167 8.52 -15.09 15.12
C PRO A 167 7.91 -13.72 14.83
N ASP A 168 6.60 -13.72 15.01
CA ASP A 168 5.62 -12.69 14.73
C ASP A 168 5.77 -11.43 15.60
N GLU A 169 6.95 -10.88 15.84
CA GLU A 169 7.08 -9.84 16.89
C GLU A 169 6.19 -8.62 16.62
N GLY A 170 6.07 -8.18 15.38
CA GLY A 170 5.21 -7.05 14.98
C GLY A 170 3.71 -7.38 15.00
N GLN A 171 3.27 -8.52 14.47
CA GLN A 171 1.84 -8.85 14.47
C GLN A 171 1.39 -9.44 15.82
N GLN A 172 2.29 -10.05 16.59
CA GLN A 172 2.11 -10.38 18.01
C GLN A 172 2.03 -9.11 18.84
N LEU A 173 2.85 -8.08 18.59
CA LEU A 173 2.71 -6.78 19.25
C LEU A 173 1.34 -6.15 18.96
N ARG A 174 0.85 -6.26 17.71
CA ARG A 174 -0.51 -5.78 17.36
C ARG A 174 -1.58 -6.59 18.08
N TYR A 175 -1.44 -7.90 18.11
CA TYR A 175 -2.33 -8.78 18.86
C TYR A 175 -2.35 -8.45 20.36
N ASP A 176 -1.18 -8.30 20.97
CA ASP A 176 -1.00 -7.95 22.38
C ASP A 176 -1.62 -6.59 22.69
N TYR A 177 -1.41 -5.60 21.82
CA TYR A 177 -2.01 -4.27 21.94
C TYR A 177 -3.54 -4.34 21.92
N TRP A 178 -4.11 -5.07 20.96
CA TRP A 178 -5.56 -5.22 20.88
C TRP A 178 -6.15 -6.08 21.99
N ALA A 179 -5.42 -7.10 22.48
CA ALA A 179 -5.81 -7.87 23.65
C ALA A 179 -5.84 -6.98 24.90
N ALA A 180 -4.78 -6.20 25.12
CA ALA A 180 -4.71 -5.24 26.22
C ALA A 180 -5.79 -4.16 26.12
N PHE A 181 -6.05 -3.62 24.92
CA PHE A 181 -7.14 -2.67 24.71
C PHE A 181 -8.50 -3.30 25.03
N GLN A 182 -8.79 -4.52 24.58
CA GLN A 182 -10.06 -5.19 24.89
C GLN A 182 -10.22 -5.45 26.39
N ASP A 183 -9.14 -5.80 27.10
CA ASP A 183 -9.22 -6.03 28.54
C ASP A 183 -9.34 -4.74 29.33
N TYR A 184 -8.63 -3.69 28.93
CA TYR A 184 -8.70 -2.37 29.55
C TYR A 184 -10.03 -1.67 29.28
N ALA A 185 -10.43 -1.54 28.01
CA ALA A 185 -11.62 -0.81 27.60
C ALA A 185 -12.92 -1.42 28.13
N PHE A 186 -12.98 -2.75 28.30
CA PHE A 186 -14.17 -3.40 28.86
C PHE A 186 -14.22 -3.38 30.40
N GLN A 187 -13.23 -2.80 31.08
CA GLN A 187 -13.37 -2.41 32.49
C GLN A 187 -14.14 -1.08 32.62
N ASP A 188 -14.14 -0.25 31.57
CA ASP A 188 -14.95 0.97 31.52
C ASP A 188 -16.43 0.61 31.25
N THR A 189 -17.31 1.02 32.16
CA THR A 189 -18.75 0.73 32.05
C THR A 189 -19.40 1.46 30.88
N ARG A 190 -18.96 2.67 30.53
CA ARG A 190 -19.47 3.44 29.38
C ARG A 190 -19.18 2.68 28.08
N PHE A 191 -17.95 2.16 27.95
CA PHE A 191 -17.51 1.45 26.76
C PHE A 191 -18.17 0.08 26.62
N SER A 192 -18.16 -0.72 27.70
CA SER A 192 -18.75 -2.07 27.71
C SER A 192 -20.26 -2.10 27.47
N HIS A 193 -21.00 -1.05 27.82
CA HIS A 193 -22.42 -0.92 27.47
C HIS A 193 -22.63 -0.51 26.00
N SER A 194 -21.68 0.21 25.40
CA SER A 194 -21.80 0.77 24.05
C SER A 194 -21.31 -0.18 22.95
N PHE A 195 -20.38 -1.09 23.28
CA PHE A 195 -19.70 -1.97 22.35
C PHE A 195 -19.70 -3.43 22.83
N ARG A 196 -19.56 -4.37 21.88
CA ARG A 196 -19.37 -5.80 22.19
C ARG A 196 -17.90 -6.16 22.09
N ARG A 197 -17.43 -7.06 22.97
CA ARG A 197 -16.05 -7.58 22.90
C ARG A 197 -15.78 -8.16 21.52
N ARG A 198 -14.59 -7.87 21.02
CA ARG A 198 -14.09 -8.39 19.74
C ARG A 198 -12.92 -9.31 20.04
N LYS A 199 -12.73 -10.34 19.21
CA LYS A 199 -11.51 -11.14 19.28
C LYS A 199 -10.35 -10.26 18.79
N PRO A 200 -9.27 -10.11 19.57
CA PRO A 200 -8.05 -9.47 19.08
C PRO A 200 -7.57 -10.18 17.81
N SER A 201 -7.01 -9.42 16.88
CA SER A 201 -6.43 -9.93 15.66
C SER A 201 -5.03 -9.35 15.48
N LYS A 202 -4.32 -9.89 14.49
CA LYS A 202 -3.00 -9.41 14.05
C LYS A 202 -3.10 -8.21 13.11
N GLU A 203 -4.30 -7.69 12.87
CA GLU A 203 -4.53 -6.51 12.03
C GLU A 203 -4.11 -5.24 12.77
N TYR A 204 -3.77 -4.19 12.03
CA TYR A 204 -3.48 -2.88 12.60
C TYR A 204 -4.74 -2.07 12.93
N TRP A 205 -5.93 -2.62 12.65
CA TRP A 205 -7.23 -2.00 12.90
C TRP A 205 -8.22 -2.96 13.57
N MET A 206 -9.27 -2.41 14.17
CA MET A 206 -10.42 -3.12 14.71
C MET A 206 -11.73 -2.39 14.41
N SER A 207 -12.70 -3.11 13.83
CA SER A 207 -14.04 -2.57 13.54
C SER A 207 -15.07 -2.88 14.62
N PHE A 208 -15.90 -1.88 14.90
CA PHE A 208 -16.96 -1.86 15.89
C PHE A 208 -18.26 -1.35 15.27
N ALA A 209 -19.37 -2.00 15.61
CA ALA A 209 -20.67 -1.62 15.07
C ALA A 209 -21.12 -0.26 15.61
N ILE A 210 -21.57 0.64 14.71
CA ILE A 210 -22.17 1.91 15.11
C ILE A 210 -23.70 1.84 15.21
N GLY A 211 -24.33 0.84 14.58
CA GLY A 211 -25.79 0.65 14.58
C GLY A 211 -26.44 0.84 13.22
N SER A 212 -25.65 1.17 12.19
CA SER A 212 -26.03 1.21 10.78
C SER A 212 -25.27 0.10 10.02
N PRO A 213 -25.88 -0.53 9.00
CA PRO A 213 -25.19 -1.48 8.12
C PRO A 213 -24.29 -0.81 7.06
N GLN A 214 -24.43 0.49 6.80
CA GLN A 214 -23.66 1.23 5.80
C GLN A 214 -22.33 1.78 6.33
N CYS A 215 -22.14 1.76 7.65
CA CYS A 215 -20.96 2.32 8.29
C CYS A 215 -20.60 1.62 9.59
N HIS A 216 -19.34 1.77 10.00
CA HIS A 216 -18.84 1.24 11.26
C HIS A 216 -17.75 2.13 11.83
N ILE A 217 -17.47 1.97 13.12
CA ILE A 217 -16.33 2.63 13.77
C ILE A 217 -15.11 1.74 13.56
N GLU A 218 -14.02 2.28 13.06
CA GLU A 218 -12.74 1.60 12.95
C GLU A 218 -11.70 2.32 13.78
N ALA A 219 -11.04 1.60 14.69
CA ALA A 219 -9.92 2.09 15.48
C ALA A 219 -8.62 1.46 14.97
N SER A 220 -7.56 2.23 14.77
CA SER A 220 -6.30 1.75 14.19
C SER A 220 -5.07 2.23 14.95
N GLN A 221 -4.03 1.41 14.94
CA GLN A 221 -2.66 1.74 15.36
C GLN A 221 -1.75 1.82 14.13
N VAL A 222 -1.33 3.02 13.76
CA VAL A 222 -0.51 3.27 12.57
C VAL A 222 0.93 3.55 13.00
N HIS A 223 1.71 2.48 13.18
CA HIS A 223 3.10 2.56 13.67
C HIS A 223 4.01 3.41 12.79
N LYS A 224 3.94 3.30 11.45
CA LYS A 224 4.76 4.11 10.51
C LYS A 224 4.57 5.63 10.69
N ARG A 225 3.37 6.06 11.13
CA ARG A 225 3.03 7.48 11.36
C ARG A 225 3.02 7.86 12.84
N SER A 226 3.34 6.93 13.74
CA SER A 226 3.29 7.17 15.19
C SER A 226 1.93 7.77 15.60
N GLU A 227 0.84 7.16 15.12
CA GLU A 227 -0.52 7.71 15.21
C GLU A 227 -1.54 6.64 15.61
N LEU A 228 -2.49 7.02 16.46
CA LEU A 228 -3.77 6.33 16.63
C LEU A 228 -4.83 7.05 15.82
N SER A 229 -5.70 6.29 15.17
CA SER A 229 -6.85 6.86 14.47
C SER A 229 -8.14 6.16 14.87
N VAL A 230 -9.21 6.94 14.98
CA VAL A 230 -10.57 6.43 15.11
C VAL A 230 -11.40 7.10 14.02
N GLN A 231 -12.09 6.31 13.22
CA GLN A 231 -12.87 6.81 12.10
C GLN A 231 -14.28 6.23 12.05
N LEU A 232 -15.21 7.04 11.52
CA LEU A 232 -16.41 6.50 10.89
C LEU A 232 -16.04 6.07 9.47
N TYR A 233 -16.05 4.77 9.24
CA TYR A 233 -15.86 4.18 7.92
C TYR A 233 -17.23 4.02 7.24
N ILE A 234 -17.39 4.61 6.05
CA ILE A 234 -18.61 4.54 5.25
C ILE A 234 -18.30 3.73 3.99
N ASP A 235 -19.00 2.62 3.78
CA ASP A 235 -18.58 1.58 2.82
C ASP A 235 -18.69 1.97 1.34
N GLN A 236 -19.90 2.14 0.81
CA GLN A 236 -20.14 2.48 -0.60
C GLN A 236 -21.23 3.54 -0.77
N ASP A 237 -21.37 4.41 0.24
CA ASP A 237 -22.46 5.38 0.33
C ASP A 237 -21.90 6.81 0.37
N LYS A 238 -21.59 7.34 -0.82
CA LYS A 238 -21.08 8.72 -0.97
C LYS A 238 -22.13 9.77 -0.63
N ASP A 239 -23.40 9.46 -0.84
CA ASP A 239 -24.48 10.38 -0.53
C ASP A 239 -24.66 10.53 0.99
N LEU A 240 -24.49 9.44 1.75
CA LEU A 240 -24.40 9.49 3.21
C LEU A 240 -23.22 10.33 3.69
N PHE A 241 -22.04 10.19 3.08
CA PHE A 241 -20.91 11.06 3.44
C PHE A 241 -21.24 12.53 3.20
N ARG A 242 -21.83 12.87 2.04
CA ARG A 242 -22.19 14.25 1.69
C ARG A 242 -23.26 14.83 2.62
N SER A 243 -24.24 14.03 3.03
CA SER A 243 -25.27 14.45 3.98
C SER A 243 -24.68 14.75 5.36
N LEU A 244 -23.75 13.90 5.85
CA LEU A 244 -23.01 14.15 7.08
C LEU A 244 -22.11 15.39 6.96
N TYR A 245 -21.40 15.55 5.85
CA TYR A 245 -20.51 16.69 5.62
C TYR A 245 -21.27 18.03 5.57
N ALA A 246 -22.51 18.03 5.08
CA ALA A 246 -23.39 19.20 5.11
C ALA A 246 -23.72 19.64 6.54
N MET A 247 -23.64 18.73 7.53
CA MET A 247 -23.88 19.00 8.95
C MET A 247 -22.59 19.01 9.78
N ARG A 248 -21.41 19.10 9.15
CA ARG A 248 -20.11 18.91 9.82
C ARG A 248 -19.92 19.78 11.06
N GLU A 249 -20.29 21.06 11.01
CA GLU A 249 -20.09 22.00 12.13
C GLU A 249 -20.94 21.60 13.34
N THR A 250 -22.18 21.17 13.10
CA THR A 250 -23.07 20.66 14.15
C THR A 250 -22.54 19.35 14.73
N ILE A 251 -22.09 18.43 13.87
CA ILE A 251 -21.56 17.12 14.29
C ILE A 251 -20.29 17.30 15.12
N GLU A 252 -19.36 18.16 14.69
CA GLU A 252 -18.13 18.47 15.42
C GLU A 252 -18.41 19.11 16.78
N ALA A 253 -19.33 20.08 16.83
CA ALA A 253 -19.75 20.72 18.08
C ALA A 253 -20.41 19.74 19.05
N GLU A 254 -21.28 18.84 18.57
CA GLU A 254 -21.94 17.83 19.41
C GLU A 254 -20.97 16.73 19.88
N ALA A 255 -20.05 16.32 19.02
CA ALA A 255 -19.03 15.32 19.36
C ALA A 255 -17.94 15.89 20.28
N GLY A 256 -17.71 17.21 20.25
CA GLY A 256 -16.58 17.85 20.92
C GLY A 256 -15.24 17.44 20.28
N LEU A 257 -15.25 17.13 18.98
CA LEU A 257 -14.12 16.63 18.21
C LEU A 257 -14.02 17.41 16.90
N SER A 258 -12.81 17.59 16.40
CA SER A 258 -12.57 18.05 15.01
C SER A 258 -12.26 16.84 14.15
N PHE A 259 -12.92 16.72 13.00
CA PHE A 259 -12.75 15.59 12.11
C PHE A 259 -12.00 15.98 10.84
N ASP A 260 -11.20 15.05 10.34
CA ASP A 260 -10.72 15.05 8.97
C ASP A 260 -11.74 14.34 8.07
N TRP A 261 -12.40 15.12 7.22
CA TRP A 261 -13.48 14.68 6.35
C TRP A 261 -12.94 14.26 4.98
N ARG A 262 -12.97 12.96 4.69
CA ARG A 262 -12.38 12.37 3.48
C ARG A 262 -13.43 11.70 2.61
N GLU A 263 -13.94 12.40 1.60
CA GLU A 263 -14.90 11.82 0.65
C GLU A 263 -14.25 10.73 -0.21
N LEU A 264 -13.00 10.91 -0.63
CA LEU A 264 -12.26 9.97 -1.48
C LEU A 264 -13.06 9.58 -2.76
N PRO A 265 -13.27 10.51 -3.72
CA PRO A 265 -14.18 10.31 -4.86
C PRO A 265 -13.78 9.14 -5.76
N ASN A 266 -12.48 8.83 -5.85
CA ASN A 266 -11.95 7.71 -6.64
C ASN A 266 -11.92 6.38 -5.87
N ARG A 267 -12.46 6.34 -4.64
CA ARG A 267 -12.53 5.14 -3.80
C ARG A 267 -13.98 4.80 -3.48
N LYS A 268 -14.26 3.52 -3.24
CA LYS A 268 -15.59 3.07 -2.82
C LYS A 268 -15.98 3.65 -1.46
N ALA A 269 -15.08 3.61 -0.49
CA ALA A 269 -15.32 4.07 0.86
C ALA A 269 -15.02 5.56 1.07
N SER A 270 -15.72 6.15 2.03
CA SER A 270 -15.45 7.49 2.57
C SER A 270 -15.12 7.36 4.06
N ARG A 271 -14.39 8.34 4.62
CA ARG A 271 -13.91 8.28 6.00
C ARG A 271 -14.07 9.63 6.70
N ILE A 272 -14.46 9.61 7.97
CA ILE A 272 -14.47 10.78 8.84
C ILE A 272 -13.61 10.45 10.05
N VAL A 273 -12.45 11.10 10.17
CA VAL A 273 -11.34 10.57 10.98
C VAL A 273 -10.91 11.53 12.07
N VAL A 274 -10.54 10.99 13.24
CA VAL A 274 -9.79 11.71 14.29
C VAL A 274 -8.48 10.99 14.52
N HIS A 275 -7.41 11.75 14.65
CA HIS A 275 -6.05 11.24 14.83
C HIS A 275 -5.45 11.75 16.14
N LYS A 276 -4.54 10.97 16.73
CA LYS A 276 -3.69 11.38 17.84
C LYS A 276 -2.28 10.82 17.65
N ASN A 277 -1.29 11.70 17.66
CA ASN A 277 0.11 11.30 17.65
C ASN A 277 0.49 10.65 18.99
N VAL A 278 1.17 9.52 18.92
CA VAL A 278 1.63 8.72 20.06
C VAL A 278 3.00 8.09 19.76
N SER A 279 3.73 7.65 20.78
CA SER A 279 4.88 6.75 20.58
C SER A 279 4.46 5.35 20.99
N PHE A 280 4.79 4.34 20.17
CA PHE A 280 4.51 2.93 20.47
C PHE A 280 5.68 2.22 21.17
N ASP A 281 6.78 2.93 21.42
CA ASP A 281 8.02 2.36 21.96
C ASP A 281 7.92 2.01 23.45
N ASP A 282 6.93 2.59 24.15
CA ASP A 282 6.71 2.41 25.58
C ASP A 282 5.32 1.81 25.86
N ARG A 283 5.31 0.56 26.36
CA ARG A 283 4.08 -0.15 26.73
C ARG A 283 3.39 0.44 27.95
N ASP A 284 4.12 1.15 28.82
CA ASP A 284 3.55 1.75 30.02
C ASP A 284 2.58 2.91 29.67
N ARG A 285 2.66 3.44 28.44
CA ARG A 285 1.79 4.50 27.93
C ARG A 285 0.52 3.99 27.26
N TRP A 286 0.33 2.67 27.15
CA TRP A 286 -0.85 2.10 26.50
C TRP A 286 -2.16 2.53 27.17
N SER A 287 -2.19 2.75 28.48
CA SER A 287 -3.36 3.30 29.17
C SER A 287 -3.79 4.65 28.58
N GLU A 288 -2.87 5.58 28.34
CA GLU A 288 -3.15 6.89 27.72
C GLU A 288 -3.68 6.77 26.28
N HIS A 289 -3.24 5.73 25.57
CA HIS A 289 -3.72 5.41 24.23
C HIS A 289 -5.16 4.91 24.28
N PHE A 290 -5.41 3.97 25.20
CA PHE A 290 -6.70 3.32 25.38
C PHE A 290 -7.75 4.31 25.87
N ASP A 291 -7.42 5.16 26.84
CA ASP A 291 -8.32 6.21 27.35
C ASP A 291 -8.79 7.12 26.22
N TRP A 292 -7.85 7.60 25.39
CA TRP A 292 -8.19 8.45 24.24
C TRP A 292 -9.05 7.73 23.20
N MET A 293 -8.73 6.46 22.87
CA MET A 293 -9.54 5.68 21.94
C MET A 293 -10.96 5.45 22.50
N ILE A 294 -11.10 5.13 23.79
CA ILE A 294 -12.38 4.93 24.46
C ILE A 294 -13.23 6.20 24.36
N ASP A 295 -12.69 7.35 24.79
CA ASP A 295 -13.44 8.60 24.79
C ASP A 295 -13.82 9.04 23.37
N THR A 296 -12.91 8.88 22.40
CA THR A 296 -13.17 9.21 20.98
C THR A 296 -14.23 8.29 20.37
N MET A 297 -14.13 6.98 20.59
CA MET A 297 -15.10 6.01 20.09
C MET A 297 -16.49 6.23 20.72
N LEU A 298 -16.55 6.57 22.01
CA LEU A 298 -17.81 6.88 22.69
C LEU A 298 -18.45 8.17 22.15
N ALA A 299 -17.65 9.22 21.90
CA ALA A 299 -18.14 10.44 21.28
C ALA A 299 -18.74 10.16 19.89
N ILE A 300 -18.03 9.43 19.05
CA ILE A 300 -18.53 9.02 17.72
C ILE A 300 -19.80 8.18 17.83
N LYS A 301 -19.82 7.18 18.73
CA LYS A 301 -20.96 6.28 18.95
C LYS A 301 -22.19 7.00 19.50
N LYS A 302 -22.02 8.10 20.23
CA LYS A 302 -23.12 8.92 20.77
C LYS A 302 -23.67 9.90 19.73
N THR A 303 -22.80 10.47 18.88
CA THR A 303 -23.15 11.57 17.98
C THR A 303 -23.69 11.05 16.65
N PHE A 304 -22.95 10.21 15.94
CA PHE A 304 -23.29 9.84 14.55
C PHE A 304 -24.64 9.12 14.38
N PRO A 305 -25.10 8.22 15.28
CA PRO A 305 -26.40 7.58 15.10
C PRO A 305 -27.61 8.51 15.00
N LYS A 306 -27.49 9.80 15.37
CA LYS A 306 -28.55 10.80 15.18
C LYS A 306 -28.70 11.28 13.74
N TYR A 307 -27.67 11.04 12.93
CA TYR A 307 -27.52 11.54 11.55
C TYR A 307 -27.41 10.41 10.51
N LEU A 308 -27.44 9.14 10.97
CA LEU A 308 -27.35 7.92 10.16
C LEU A 308 -28.75 7.34 9.89
#